data_AF-A0A3M1Q8S1-F1
#
_entry.id   AF-A0A3M1Q8S1-F1
#
_cell.length_a   1.000
_cell.length_b   1.000
_cell.length_c   1.000
_cell.angle_alpha   90.00
_cell.angle_beta   90.00
_cell.angle_gamma   90.00
#
_symmetry.space_group_name_H-M   'P 1'
#
loop_
_entity.id
_entity.type
_entity.pdbx_description
1 polymer ?
#
loop_
_entity_poly.entity_id
_entity_poly.type
_entity_poly.pdbx_seq_one_letter_code
_entity_poly.pdbx_strand_id
1 'polypeptide(L)'
;MTAQGSVRLRVSAAGRHLKGFVDDALVVHGHRPAGAPGLVGLLVDGRGRVVLPAPFAIDGDANSVDPEHAAGAQSPHDHGAHAH
;
A
#
# COMPACT_ATOMS: atom_id res chain seq x y z
N MET A 1 -17.45 -5.03 19.13
CA MET A 1 -17.79 -6.26 18.38
C MET A 1 -16.59 -6.62 17.53
N THR A 2 -15.78 -7.60 17.94
CA THR A 2 -14.69 -8.14 17.11
C THR A 2 -15.28 -9.26 16.26
N ALA A 3 -15.53 -9.02 14.98
CA ALA A 3 -15.92 -10.11 14.08
C ALA A 3 -14.76 -11.09 13.99
N GLN A 4 -14.91 -12.30 14.55
CA GLN A 4 -14.00 -13.41 14.29
C GLN A 4 -14.25 -13.90 12.86
N GLY A 5 -13.65 -13.25 11.86
CA GLY A 5 -13.71 -13.67 10.48
C GLY A 5 -12.44 -13.30 9.74
N SER A 6 -11.82 -14.26 9.06
CA SER A 6 -10.77 -13.98 8.08
C SER A 6 -11.40 -13.59 6.75
N VAL A 7 -10.83 -12.62 6.06
CA VAL A 7 -11.21 -12.25 4.69
C VAL A 7 -10.12 -12.68 3.72
N ARG A 8 -10.50 -13.14 2.52
CA ARG A 8 -9.55 -13.43 1.44
C ARG A 8 -9.42 -12.22 0.51
N LEU A 9 -8.20 -11.69 0.41
CA LEU A 9 -7.86 -10.64 -0.56
C LEU A 9 -7.11 -11.25 -1.75
N ARG A 10 -7.47 -10.83 -2.96
CA ARG A 10 -6.75 -11.22 -4.19
C ARG A 10 -6.67 -10.06 -5.16
N VAL A 11 -5.56 -9.97 -5.88
CA VAL A 11 -5.36 -9.02 -6.98
C VAL A 11 -4.92 -9.75 -8.24
N SER A 12 -5.23 -9.19 -9.40
CA SER A 12 -4.70 -9.66 -10.67
C SER A 12 -4.48 -8.50 -11.63
N ALA A 13 -3.40 -8.56 -12.40
CA ALA A 13 -3.13 -7.64 -13.50
C ALA A 13 -2.98 -8.44 -14.80
N ALA A 14 -3.67 -8.02 -15.87
CA ALA A 14 -3.60 -8.65 -17.18
C ALA A 14 -3.60 -7.56 -18.27
N GLY A 15 -2.42 -7.25 -18.80
CA GLY A 15 -2.21 -6.13 -19.71
C GLY A 15 -2.67 -4.81 -19.07
N ARG A 16 -3.73 -4.22 -19.61
CA ARG A 16 -4.33 -2.97 -19.11
C ARG A 16 -5.34 -3.14 -17.97
N HIS A 17 -5.73 -4.37 -17.65
CA HIS A 17 -6.80 -4.64 -16.71
C HIS A 17 -6.24 -4.90 -15.30
N LEU A 18 -6.75 -4.16 -14.32
CA LEU A 18 -6.42 -4.33 -12.90
C LEU A 18 -7.68 -4.75 -12.15
N LYS A 19 -7.60 -5.81 -11.35
CA LYS A 19 -8.76 -6.35 -10.62
C LYS A 19 -8.40 -6.60 -9.16
N GLY A 20 -9.33 -6.28 -8.28
CA GLY A 20 -9.25 -6.57 -6.84
C GLY A 20 -10.48 -7.33 -6.38
N PHE A 21 -10.26 -8.30 -5.49
CA PHE A 21 -11.27 -9.23 -5.02
C PHE A 21 -11.29 -9.31 -3.49
N VAL A 22 -12.49 -9.47 -2.94
CA VAL A 22 -12.76 -9.75 -1.53
C VAL A 22 -13.64 -11.00 -1.49
N ASP A 23 -13.17 -12.04 -0.80
CA ASP A 23 -13.87 -13.34 -0.74
C ASP A 23 -14.30 -13.84 -2.13
N ASP A 24 -13.36 -13.78 -3.07
CA ASP A 24 -13.49 -14.13 -4.49
C ASP A 24 -14.47 -13.28 -5.32
N ALA A 25 -15.23 -12.37 -4.71
CA ALA A 25 -16.05 -11.39 -5.41
C ALA A 25 -15.18 -10.25 -5.98
N LEU A 26 -15.39 -9.92 -7.25
CA LEU A 26 -14.75 -8.76 -7.88
C LEU A 26 -15.35 -7.48 -7.31
N VAL A 27 -14.56 -6.73 -6.55
CA VAL A 27 -15.01 -5.47 -5.93
C VAL A 27 -14.54 -4.24 -6.69
N VAL A 28 -13.40 -4.34 -7.37
CA VAL A 28 -12.83 -3.24 -8.16
C VAL A 28 -12.27 -3.75 -9.49
N HIS A 29 -12.56 -3.01 -10.56
CA HIS A 29 -12.01 -3.22 -11.90
C HIS A 29 -11.55 -1.87 -12.46
N GLY A 30 -10.25 -1.75 -12.71
CA GLY A 30 -9.63 -0.55 -13.26
C GLY A 30 -8.92 -0.80 -14.59
N HIS A 31 -8.63 0.29 -15.28
CA HIS A 31 -7.81 0.29 -16.49
C HIS A 31 -6.62 1.24 -16.33
N ARG A 32 -5.44 0.80 -16.75
CA ARG A 32 -4.24 1.64 -16.93
C ARG A 32 -3.52 1.22 -18.22
N PRO A 33 -2.67 2.09 -18.81
CA PRO A 33 -1.77 1.66 -19.88
C PRO A 33 -0.99 0.41 -19.47
N ALA A 34 -0.75 -0.50 -20.41
CA ALA A 34 0.02 -1.71 -20.13
C ALA A 34 1.47 -1.31 -19.81
N GLY A 35 1.96 -1.71 -18.63
CA GLY A 35 3.35 -1.56 -18.25
C GLY A 35 4.23 -2.68 -18.81
N ALA A 36 5.53 -2.63 -18.51
CA ALA A 36 6.41 -3.77 -18.71
C ALA A 36 5.95 -4.97 -17.84
N PRO A 37 6.27 -6.22 -18.24
CA PRO A 37 6.03 -7.39 -17.39
C PRO A 37 6.66 -7.21 -16.00
N GLY A 38 5.95 -7.61 -14.95
CA GLY A 38 6.38 -7.43 -13.57
C GLY A 38 5.44 -8.11 -12.58
N LEU A 39 5.66 -7.83 -11.29
CA LEU A 39 4.87 -8.40 -10.20
C LEU A 39 3.61 -7.56 -9.93
N VAL A 40 2.58 -8.23 -9.40
CA VAL A 40 1.38 -7.60 -8.81
C VAL A 40 1.30 -7.99 -7.35
N GLY A 41 0.90 -7.07 -6.49
CA GLY A 41 0.88 -7.28 -5.05
C GLY A 41 -0.20 -6.48 -4.34
N LEU A 42 -0.28 -6.70 -3.03
CA LEU A 42 -1.15 -5.98 -2.11
C LEU A 42 -0.30 -5.12 -1.19
N LEU A 43 -0.66 -3.84 -1.07
CA LEU A 43 -0.21 -3.00 0.04
C LEU A 43 -1.30 -3.03 1.11
N VAL A 44 -0.96 -3.46 2.32
CA VAL A 44 -1.90 -3.54 3.44
C VAL A 44 -1.46 -2.54 4.50
N ASP A 45 -2.30 -1.54 4.75
CA ASP A 45 -2.11 -0.55 5.82
C ASP A 45 -3.08 -0.84 6.96
N GLY A 46 -2.56 -1.05 8.17
CA GLY A 46 -3.35 -1.34 9.36
C GLY A 46 -2.67 -2.28 10.35
N ARG A 47 -3.43 -2.70 11.37
CA ARG A 47 -2.99 -3.65 12.40
C ARG A 47 -3.87 -4.89 12.39
N GLY A 48 -3.27 -6.06 12.39
CA GLY A 48 -3.99 -7.34 12.37
C GLY A 48 -3.08 -8.51 12.05
N ARG A 49 -3.68 -9.68 11.84
CA ARG A 49 -2.96 -10.89 11.42
C ARG A 49 -3.14 -11.10 9.92
N VAL A 50 -2.03 -11.15 9.19
CA VAL A 50 -2.01 -11.57 7.79
C VAL A 50 -1.59 -13.04 7.73
N VAL A 51 -2.31 -13.83 6.94
CA VAL A 51 -2.00 -15.25 6.70
C VAL A 51 -1.69 -15.43 5.23
N LEU A 52 -0.47 -15.88 4.93
CA LEU A 52 -0.03 -16.24 3.59
C LEU A 52 -0.02 -17.77 3.46
N PRO A 53 -0.83 -18.38 2.58
CA PRO A 53 -0.82 -19.83 2.39
C PRO A 53 0.47 -20.25 1.66
N ALA A 54 1.07 -21.37 2.10
CA ALA A 54 2.31 -21.88 1.53
C ALA A 54 2.08 -22.64 0.20
N PRO A 55 3.09 -22.68 -0.69
CA PRO A 55 4.36 -21.95 -0.60
C PRO A 55 4.20 -20.49 -1.01
N PHE A 56 4.79 -19.57 -0.25
CA PHE A 56 4.91 -18.16 -0.62
C PHE A 56 6.37 -17.72 -0.45
N ALA A 57 6.81 -16.78 -1.29
CA ALA A 57 8.08 -16.08 -1.13
C ALA A 57 7.77 -14.61 -0.81
N ILE A 58 8.44 -14.06 0.20
CA ILE A 58 8.45 -12.62 0.45
C ILE A 58 9.77 -12.13 -0.12
N ASP A 59 9.71 -11.40 -1.23
CA ASP A 59 10.85 -10.67 -1.76
C ASP A 59 10.71 -9.22 -1.29
N GLY A 60 11.46 -8.85 -0.25
CA GLY A 60 11.40 -7.52 0.31
C GLY A 60 12.32 -7.33 1.52
N ASP A 61 13.13 -6.27 1.48
CA ASP A 61 13.60 -5.56 2.66
C ASP A 61 12.36 -5.15 3.46
N ALA A 62 12.02 -5.90 4.51
CA ALA A 62 10.75 -5.79 5.24
C ALA A 62 10.53 -4.45 5.97
N ASN A 63 11.24 -3.37 5.61
CA ASN A 63 11.35 -2.13 6.38
C ASN A 63 11.59 -0.84 5.58
N SER A 64 11.27 -0.76 4.28
CA SER A 64 11.22 0.56 3.60
C SER A 64 9.89 1.28 3.89
N VAL A 65 9.74 1.73 5.13
CA VAL A 65 8.81 2.81 5.45
C VAL A 65 9.42 4.06 4.83
N ASP A 66 8.77 4.69 3.86
CA ASP A 66 9.19 5.99 3.35
C ASP A 66 9.22 6.98 4.54
N PRO A 67 10.39 7.46 5.01
CA PRO A 67 10.45 8.30 6.20
C PRO A 67 9.98 9.74 5.93
N GLU A 68 9.79 10.13 4.66
CA GLU A 68 9.62 11.55 4.28
C GLU A 68 8.22 12.13 4.50
N HIS A 69 7.27 11.39 5.10
CA HIS A 69 5.94 11.93 5.44
C HIS A 69 5.59 11.88 6.94
N ALA A 70 6.51 11.42 7.80
CA ALA A 70 6.22 11.14 9.21
C ALA A 70 6.85 12.14 10.19
N ALA A 71 6.86 13.44 9.91
CA ALA A 71 6.85 14.49 10.94
C ALA A 71 6.79 15.89 10.28
N GLY A 72 5.70 16.61 10.54
CA GLY A 72 5.74 18.06 10.47
C GLY A 72 6.70 18.57 11.54
N ALA A 73 7.81 19.17 11.10
CA ALA A 73 8.61 20.07 11.93
C ALA A 73 8.23 21.51 11.54
N GLN A 74 7.72 22.22 12.55
CA GLN A 74 7.18 23.57 12.49
C GLN A 74 8.21 24.57 11.94
N SER A 75 7.75 25.48 11.08
CA SER A 75 8.46 26.74 10.83
C SER A 75 8.63 27.51 12.14
N PRO A 76 9.83 28.03 12.43
CA PRO A 76 9.94 29.26 13.18
C PRO A 76 9.94 30.43 12.19
N HIS A 77 8.85 31.18 12.19
CA HIS A 77 8.95 32.61 11.97
C HIS A 77 9.92 33.17 13.03
N ASP A 78 10.90 33.96 12.60
CA ASP A 78 11.29 35.13 13.40
C ASP A 78 11.69 36.30 12.50
N HIS A 79 11.27 37.48 12.96
CA HIS A 79 11.33 38.77 12.32
C HIS A 79 12.56 39.55 12.78
N GLY A 80 13.14 40.34 11.87
CA GLY A 80 14.01 41.49 12.19
C GLY A 80 15.49 41.25 11.88
N ALA A 81 16.26 42.22 11.41
CA ALA A 81 16.02 43.64 11.30
C ALA A 81 16.95 44.32 10.26
N HIS A 82 16.57 45.55 9.96
CA HIS A 82 17.16 46.54 9.06
C HIS A 82 18.65 46.88 9.30
N ALA A 83 19.28 47.29 8.19
CA ALA A 83 20.26 48.36 7.97
C ALA A 83 21.11 48.88 9.15
N HIS A 84 22.43 48.95 8.93
CA HIS A 84 23.19 50.20 8.92
C HIS A 84 24.49 50.05 8.13
#